data_AF-T1GBI0-F1
#
_entry.id   AF-T1GBI0-F1
#
_cell.length_a   1.000
_cell.length_b   1.000
_cell.length_c   1.000
_cell.angle_alpha   90.00
_cell.angle_beta   90.00
_cell.angle_gamma   90.00
#
_symmetry.space_group_name_H-M   'P 1'
#
loop_
_entity.id
_entity.type
_entity.pdbx_description
1 polymer ?
#
loop_
_entity_poly.entity_id
_entity_poly.type
_entity_poly.pdbx_seq_one_letter_code
_entity_poly.pdbx_strand_id
1 'polypeptide(L)'
;MSDFKNINEDDLFLFCDLFYLPFQHGNQALKILNDFYWLKNNANVLVSGNKNDPNVKSAIQEWIQRSQKFDECCHSVYTLSKKISSCANKELCHDLFSYCWDIATALTVLNAFVKWLALGCFPENINSYTQGSFTWFSKGWKESFQSGDQEPWVFRGGLISDLQRLMPVDAGNDLFVYKFPDSPTVEYYLIRPYNHMDEEQVFKVYQKIDQDSQKLTEDFKELLFDLNICPFLTLNPELTIVMHNSCDNIIGYACAVVDCILKDDLILNSSIAKQMVTVLLAALRSNGSFGVHVCLNDVQCGDIDFYLKLGFNEIFRDNDNSLIYLGRQF
;
A
#
# COMPACT_ATOMS: atom_id res chain seq x y z
N MET A 1 1.52 28.98 10.89
CA MET A 1 0.97 28.45 9.62
C MET A 1 1.87 28.76 8.41
N SER A 2 3.16 29.05 8.62
CA SER A 2 4.15 29.51 7.62
C SER A 2 5.32 28.55 7.37
N ASP A 3 5.52 27.54 8.23
CA ASP A 3 6.77 26.73 8.23
C ASP A 3 6.74 25.49 7.32
N PHE A 4 5.61 25.20 6.67
CA PHE A 4 5.48 24.04 5.78
C PHE A 4 5.97 24.30 4.34
N LYS A 5 6.42 25.51 4.00
CA LYS A 5 6.78 25.88 2.62
C LYS A 5 8.27 25.82 2.31
N ASN A 6 9.14 25.92 3.32
CA ASN A 6 10.57 26.02 3.09
C ASN A 6 11.24 24.66 3.35
N ILE A 7 12.02 24.22 2.36
CA ILE A 7 12.95 23.09 2.50
C ILE A 7 14.04 23.51 3.48
N ASN A 8 14.27 22.71 4.52
CA ASN A 8 15.32 22.94 5.51
C ASN A 8 16.53 22.02 5.26
N GLU A 9 17.57 22.15 6.08
CA GLU A 9 18.81 21.36 5.93
C GLU A 9 18.56 19.86 6.17
N ASP A 10 17.76 19.52 7.18
CA ASP A 10 17.42 18.13 7.52
C ASP A 10 16.64 17.44 6.39
N ASP A 11 15.76 18.16 5.69
CA ASP A 11 15.04 17.70 4.51
C ASP A 11 16.01 17.30 3.39
N LEU A 12 17.07 18.10 3.17
CA LEU A 12 18.09 17.83 2.17
C LEU A 12 18.98 16.64 2.57
N PHE A 13 19.37 16.53 3.84
CA PHE A 13 20.10 15.36 4.33
C PHE A 13 19.28 14.08 4.19
N LEU A 14 17.98 14.13 4.51
CA LEU A 14 17.07 13.02 4.30
C LEU A 14 16.99 12.65 2.81
N PHE A 15 16.86 13.64 1.91
CA PHE A 15 16.84 13.39 0.47
C PHE A 15 18.13 12.71 0.00
N CYS A 16 19.29 13.21 0.40
CA CYS A 16 20.59 12.62 0.07
C CYS A 16 20.74 11.19 0.60
N ASP A 17 20.23 10.90 1.81
CA ASP A 17 20.27 9.55 2.36
C ASP A 17 19.35 8.58 1.60
N LEU A 18 18.20 9.05 1.11
CA LEU A 18 17.28 8.25 0.28
C LEU A 18 17.85 7.95 -1.12
N PHE A 19 18.58 8.90 -1.70
CA PHE A 19 19.16 8.82 -3.04
C PHE A 19 20.69 8.98 -3.00
N TYR A 20 21.35 8.05 -2.30
CA TYR A 20 22.76 8.18 -1.90
C TYR A 20 23.78 7.88 -3.02
N LEU A 21 24.09 6.60 -3.26
CA LEU A 21 25.09 6.17 -4.25
C LEU A 21 24.63 4.91 -4.99
N PRO A 22 25.19 4.60 -6.18
CA PRO A 22 24.78 3.45 -6.97
C PRO A 22 24.91 2.09 -6.28
N PHE A 23 25.91 1.94 -5.40
CA PHE A 23 26.24 0.68 -4.70
C PHE A 23 26.12 0.78 -3.19
N GLN A 24 25.51 1.86 -2.68
CA GLN A 24 25.36 2.08 -1.24
C GLN A 24 24.11 2.91 -0.95
N HIS A 25 23.30 2.43 0.00
CA HIS A 25 22.19 3.17 0.57
C HIS A 25 22.68 4.10 1.68
N GLY A 26 22.04 5.27 1.82
CA GLY A 26 22.32 6.20 2.92
C GLY A 26 21.80 5.68 4.25
N ASN A 27 22.11 6.39 5.33
CA ASN A 27 21.84 5.89 6.68
C ASN A 27 20.34 5.81 6.99
N GLN A 28 19.57 6.86 6.65
CA GLN A 28 18.11 6.82 6.82
C GLN A 28 17.45 5.75 5.93
N ALA A 29 17.92 5.58 4.69
CA ALA A 29 17.44 4.53 3.80
C ALA A 29 17.63 3.13 4.38
N LEU A 30 18.82 2.84 4.91
CA LEU A 30 19.11 1.58 5.58
C LEU A 30 18.26 1.39 6.84
N LYS A 31 18.03 2.46 7.61
CA LYS A 31 17.16 2.41 8.79
C LYS A 31 15.74 1.99 8.40
N ILE A 32 15.16 2.62 7.37
CA ILE A 32 13.81 2.29 6.86
C ILE A 32 13.74 0.82 6.42
N LEU A 33 14.72 0.36 5.62
CA LEU A 33 14.80 -1.05 5.17
C LEU A 33 14.84 -2.03 6.34
N ASN A 34 15.73 -1.78 7.31
CA ASN A 34 15.92 -2.65 8.48
C ASN A 34 14.69 -2.65 9.39
N ASP A 35 14.08 -1.49 9.61
CA ASP A 35 12.89 -1.35 10.46
C ASP A 35 11.70 -2.10 9.85
N PHE A 36 11.42 -1.92 8.56
CA PHE A 36 10.34 -2.66 7.89
C PHE A 36 10.57 -4.18 7.95
N TYR A 37 11.78 -4.63 7.60
CA TYR A 37 12.12 -6.05 7.63
C TYR A 37 11.96 -6.65 9.03
N TRP A 38 12.42 -5.94 10.06
CA TRP A 38 12.28 -6.42 11.43
C TRP A 38 10.80 -6.45 11.85
N LEU A 39 10.03 -5.41 11.55
CA LEU A 39 8.60 -5.34 11.90
C LEU A 39 7.81 -6.48 11.27
N LYS A 40 8.05 -6.77 9.99
CA LYS A 40 7.44 -7.89 9.26
C LYS A 40 7.76 -9.23 9.92
N ASN A 41 9.04 -9.54 10.16
CA ASN A 41 9.45 -10.86 10.67
C ASN A 41 9.08 -11.10 12.14
N ASN A 42 8.94 -10.04 12.93
CA ASN A 42 8.61 -10.12 14.36
C ASN A 42 7.11 -9.86 14.64
N ALA A 43 6.26 -9.78 13.62
CA ALA A 43 4.83 -9.50 13.79
C ALA A 43 4.08 -10.58 14.60
N ASN A 44 4.58 -11.82 14.62
CA ASN A 44 3.99 -12.95 15.37
C ASN A 44 3.80 -12.68 16.87
N VAL A 45 4.57 -11.76 17.45
CA VAL A 45 4.40 -11.36 18.86
C VAL A 45 3.03 -10.73 19.14
N LEU A 46 2.36 -10.19 18.10
CA LEU A 46 1.04 -9.55 18.20
C LEU A 46 -0.12 -10.55 18.25
N VAL A 47 0.06 -11.71 17.63
CA VAL A 47 -0.92 -12.82 17.56
C VAL A 47 -0.89 -13.66 18.84
N SER A 48 0.25 -13.66 19.54
CA SER A 48 0.53 -14.53 20.69
C SER A 48 -0.57 -14.52 21.77
N GLY A 49 -1.06 -15.72 22.13
CA GLY A 49 -2.23 -15.90 22.99
C GLY A 49 -2.05 -15.56 24.48
N ASN A 50 -0.81 -15.49 25.00
CA ASN A 50 -0.56 -15.17 26.40
C ASN A 50 0.03 -13.76 26.59
N LYS A 51 -0.79 -12.74 26.33
CA LYS A 51 -0.42 -11.31 26.47
C LYS A 51 -0.05 -10.90 27.92
N ASN A 52 -0.24 -11.80 28.89
CA ASN A 52 0.06 -11.57 30.30
C ASN A 52 1.50 -11.97 30.70
N ASP A 53 2.24 -12.70 29.85
CA ASP A 53 3.66 -12.97 30.09
C ASP A 53 4.47 -11.65 30.00
N PRO A 54 5.25 -11.29 31.03
CA PRO A 54 6.09 -10.09 31.01
C PRO A 54 7.01 -9.98 29.79
N ASN A 55 7.55 -11.11 29.32
CA ASN A 55 8.44 -11.15 28.16
C ASN A 55 7.68 -10.84 26.87
N VAL A 56 6.49 -11.42 26.69
CA VAL A 56 5.62 -11.17 25.53
C VAL A 56 5.14 -9.72 25.53
N LYS A 57 4.75 -9.19 26.70
CA LYS A 57 4.34 -7.78 26.83
C LYS A 57 5.47 -6.82 26.46
N SER A 58 6.70 -7.10 26.90
CA SER A 58 7.87 -6.30 26.52
C SER A 58 8.14 -6.35 25.01
N ALA A 59 8.04 -7.53 24.39
CA ALA A 59 8.23 -7.70 22.95
C ALA A 59 7.14 -6.96 22.13
N ILE A 60 5.89 -7.00 22.58
CA ILE A 60 4.79 -6.22 21.97
C ILE A 60 5.06 -4.72 22.08
N GLN A 61 5.52 -4.25 23.24
CA GLN A 61 5.86 -2.83 23.43
C GLN A 61 7.03 -2.39 22.52
N GLU A 62 8.06 -3.22 22.38
CA GLU A 62 9.16 -2.96 21.45
C GLU A 62 8.65 -2.87 20.00
N TRP A 63 7.79 -3.80 19.60
CA TRP A 63 7.21 -3.82 18.26
C TRP A 63 6.39 -2.55 17.99
N ILE A 64 5.53 -2.15 18.92
CA ILE A 64 4.71 -0.93 18.81
C ILE A 64 5.59 0.32 18.78
N GLN A 65 6.62 0.41 19.63
CA GLN A 65 7.52 1.56 19.65
C GLN A 65 8.29 1.67 18.32
N ARG A 66 8.72 0.54 17.77
CA ARG A 66 9.45 0.51 16.50
C ARG A 66 8.54 0.83 15.31
N SER A 67 7.28 0.39 15.33
CA SER A 67 6.30 0.73 14.29
C SER A 67 5.95 2.22 14.29
N GLN A 68 5.84 2.85 15.46
CA GLN A 68 5.67 4.30 15.58
C GLN A 68 6.86 5.07 14.98
N LYS A 69 8.10 4.68 15.32
CA LYS A 69 9.30 5.28 14.72
C LYS A 69 9.35 5.11 13.20
N PHE A 70 8.88 3.97 12.69
CA PHE A 70 8.79 3.72 11.25
C PHE A 70 7.74 4.64 10.58
N ASP A 71 6.57 4.83 11.20
CA ASP A 71 5.54 5.76 10.73
C ASP A 71 6.05 7.21 10.72
N GLU A 72 6.77 7.65 11.75
CA GLU A 72 7.43 8.97 11.82
C GLU A 72 8.45 9.18 10.69
N CYS A 73 9.28 8.16 10.41
CA CYS A 73 10.21 8.18 9.29
C CYS A 73 9.46 8.32 7.95
N CYS A 74 8.41 7.53 7.73
CA CYS A 74 7.58 7.62 6.52
C CYS A 74 6.93 9.00 6.38
N HIS A 75 6.45 9.58 7.49
CA HIS A 75 5.86 10.91 7.52
C HIS A 75 6.88 12.01 7.19
N SER A 76 8.14 11.83 7.59
CA SER A 76 9.23 12.75 7.25
C SER A 76 9.51 12.75 5.74
N VAL A 77 9.55 11.57 5.09
CA VAL A 77 9.71 11.46 3.63
C VAL A 77 8.52 12.07 2.87
N TYR A 78 7.31 11.86 3.39
CA TYR A 78 6.10 12.47 2.84
C TYR A 78 6.12 14.00 2.96
N THR A 79 6.56 14.53 4.09
CA THR A 79 6.71 15.97 4.32
C THR A 79 7.75 16.58 3.39
N LEU A 80 8.90 15.92 3.23
CA LEU A 80 9.93 16.28 2.25
C LEU A 80 9.34 16.35 0.83
N SER A 81 8.59 15.34 0.42
CA SER A 81 7.98 15.27 -0.92
C SER A 81 6.98 16.41 -1.18
N LYS A 82 6.19 16.79 -0.16
CA LYS A 82 5.31 17.98 -0.21
C LYS A 82 6.08 19.28 -0.33
N LYS A 83 7.17 19.44 0.42
CA LYS A 83 8.02 20.64 0.38
C LYS A 83 8.70 20.79 -0.99
N ILE A 84 9.21 19.70 -1.55
CA ILE A 84 9.79 19.69 -2.90
C ILE A 84 8.73 20.07 -3.96
N SER A 85 7.54 19.45 -3.89
CA SER A 85 6.45 19.75 -4.84
C SER A 85 5.95 21.20 -4.77
N SER A 86 6.07 21.83 -3.60
CA SER A 86 5.66 23.23 -3.37
C SER A 86 6.80 24.24 -3.47
N CYS A 87 8.02 23.81 -3.80
CA CYS A 87 9.18 24.69 -3.78
C CYS A 87 9.09 25.79 -4.84
N ALA A 88 9.78 26.91 -4.56
CA ALA A 88 9.78 28.09 -5.42
C ALA A 88 10.54 27.87 -6.73
N ASN A 89 11.62 27.07 -6.71
CA ASN A 89 12.39 26.72 -7.89
C ASN A 89 11.69 25.59 -8.66
N LYS A 90 10.97 25.93 -9.74
CA LYS A 90 10.21 24.95 -10.52
C LYS A 90 11.08 23.98 -11.31
N GLU A 91 12.26 24.37 -11.75
CA GLU A 91 13.20 23.46 -12.42
C GLU A 91 13.59 22.32 -11.48
N LEU A 92 14.04 22.66 -10.26
CA LEU A 92 14.37 21.66 -9.23
C LEU A 92 13.17 20.77 -8.88
N CYS A 93 11.98 21.37 -8.78
CA CYS A 93 10.75 20.63 -8.53
C CYS A 93 10.50 19.58 -9.62
N HIS A 94 10.54 19.97 -10.89
CA HIS A 94 10.25 19.05 -12.00
C HIS A 94 11.29 17.95 -12.14
N ASP A 95 12.57 18.25 -11.90
CA ASP A 95 13.65 17.26 -11.94
C ASP A 95 13.56 16.22 -10.82
N LEU A 96 13.14 16.63 -9.62
CA LEU A 96 13.11 15.75 -8.44
C LEU A 96 11.74 15.09 -8.17
N PHE A 97 10.68 15.60 -8.77
CA PHE A 97 9.30 15.20 -8.43
C PHE A 97 9.06 13.70 -8.60
N SER A 98 9.49 13.10 -9.71
CA SER A 98 9.28 11.67 -9.98
C SER A 98 9.94 10.79 -8.90
N TYR A 99 11.18 11.10 -8.52
CA TYR A 99 11.92 10.39 -7.48
C TYR A 99 11.21 10.49 -6.13
N CYS A 100 10.81 11.69 -5.72
CA CYS A 100 10.09 11.91 -4.46
C CYS A 100 8.73 11.22 -4.46
N TRP A 101 8.01 11.28 -5.58
CA TRP A 101 6.71 10.64 -5.73
C TRP A 101 6.81 9.12 -5.58
N ASP A 102 7.79 8.49 -6.22
CA ASP A 102 7.95 7.04 -6.20
C ASP A 102 8.33 6.52 -4.81
N ILE A 103 9.30 7.15 -4.13
CA ILE A 103 9.67 6.74 -2.77
C ILE A 103 8.54 6.98 -1.77
N ALA A 104 7.84 8.12 -1.85
CA ALA A 104 6.70 8.41 -0.98
C ALA A 104 5.58 7.38 -1.19
N THR A 105 5.30 7.04 -2.44
CA THR A 105 4.29 6.03 -2.80
C THR A 105 4.65 4.65 -2.26
N ALA A 106 5.91 4.21 -2.44
CA ALA A 106 6.37 2.93 -1.91
C ALA A 106 6.22 2.89 -0.38
N LEU A 107 6.66 3.94 0.32
CA LEU A 107 6.55 4.02 1.78
C LEU A 107 5.10 4.07 2.28
N THR A 108 4.18 4.69 1.54
CA THR A 108 2.74 4.64 1.89
C THR A 108 2.23 3.21 1.92
N VAL A 109 2.58 2.39 0.91
CA VAL A 109 2.19 0.97 0.85
C VAL A 109 2.81 0.16 1.99
N LEU A 110 4.12 0.31 2.20
CA LEU A 110 4.83 -0.39 3.28
C LEU A 110 4.26 -0.03 4.66
N ASN A 111 4.02 1.27 4.91
CA ASN A 111 3.47 1.74 6.18
C ASN A 111 2.03 1.27 6.40
N ALA A 112 1.20 1.26 5.35
CA ALA A 112 -0.14 0.70 5.41
C ALA A 112 -0.12 -0.79 5.78
N PHE A 113 0.82 -1.55 5.22
CA PHE A 113 1.01 -2.97 5.57
C PHE A 113 1.47 -3.15 7.02
N VAL A 114 2.37 -2.30 7.54
CA VAL A 114 2.74 -2.32 8.98
C VAL A 114 1.53 -2.01 9.86
N LYS A 115 0.68 -1.06 9.47
CA LYS A 115 -0.57 -0.75 10.18
C LYS A 115 -1.55 -1.92 10.16
N TRP A 116 -1.60 -2.66 9.05
CA TRP A 116 -2.36 -3.90 8.96
C TRP A 116 -1.81 -5.00 9.88
N LEU A 117 -0.49 -5.20 9.92
CA LEU A 117 0.15 -6.13 10.86
C LEU A 117 -0.16 -5.75 12.33
N ALA A 118 -0.29 -4.46 12.63
CA ALA A 118 -0.64 -4.01 13.98
C ALA A 118 -2.02 -4.49 14.46
N LEU A 119 -2.92 -4.90 13.54
CA LEU A 119 -4.21 -5.51 13.89
C LEU A 119 -4.06 -6.89 14.52
N GLY A 120 -2.97 -7.62 14.20
CA GLY A 120 -2.75 -8.98 14.70
C GLY A 120 -3.71 -10.03 14.13
N CYS A 121 -4.43 -9.71 13.05
CA CYS A 121 -5.40 -10.60 12.39
C CYS A 121 -4.76 -11.38 11.23
N PHE A 122 -3.81 -12.26 11.55
CA PHE A 122 -3.13 -13.13 10.59
C PHE A 122 -2.63 -14.41 11.29
N PRO A 123 -2.38 -15.51 10.55
CA PRO A 123 -1.98 -16.77 11.14
C PRO A 123 -0.52 -16.74 11.64
N GLU A 124 -0.19 -17.54 12.66
CA GLU A 124 1.15 -17.59 13.28
C GLU A 124 2.28 -17.97 12.30
N ASN A 125 1.93 -18.65 11.22
CA ASN A 125 2.85 -19.07 10.17
C ASN A 125 2.92 -18.09 8.98
N ILE A 126 2.60 -16.80 9.19
CA ILE A 126 2.69 -15.73 8.18
C ILE A 126 3.97 -15.79 7.34
N ASN A 127 5.12 -16.05 7.98
CA ASN A 127 6.42 -16.10 7.29
C ASN A 127 6.55 -17.27 6.31
N SER A 128 5.79 -18.36 6.50
CA SER A 128 5.79 -19.54 5.62
C SER A 128 5.17 -19.27 4.26
N TYR A 129 4.27 -18.29 4.17
CA TYR A 129 3.57 -17.94 2.93
C TYR A 129 4.32 -16.92 2.06
N THR A 130 5.43 -16.37 2.53
CA THR A 130 6.10 -15.22 1.87
C THR A 130 7.42 -15.58 1.18
N GLN A 131 7.54 -16.81 0.69
CA GLN A 131 8.78 -17.34 0.09
C GLN A 131 8.88 -17.03 -1.40
N GLY A 132 10.03 -16.54 -1.87
CA GLY A 132 10.34 -16.58 -3.32
C GLY A 132 11.18 -15.44 -3.89
N SER A 133 11.38 -14.32 -3.19
CA SER A 133 12.12 -13.16 -3.72
C SER A 133 13.50 -12.98 -3.07
N PHE A 134 14.50 -12.70 -3.89
CA PHE A 134 15.79 -12.20 -3.40
C PHE A 134 15.62 -10.74 -2.95
N THR A 135 15.93 -10.50 -1.69
CA THR A 135 15.81 -9.19 -1.03
C THR A 135 17.18 -8.70 -0.56
N TRP A 136 17.24 -7.44 -0.10
CA TRP A 136 18.41 -6.87 0.57
C TRP A 136 19.02 -7.75 1.68
N PHE A 137 18.17 -8.57 2.34
CA PHE A 137 18.55 -9.43 3.46
C PHE A 137 18.89 -10.87 3.04
N SER A 138 18.76 -11.19 1.75
CA SER A 138 19.14 -12.51 1.23
C SER A 138 20.67 -12.65 1.17
N LYS A 139 21.16 -13.83 1.53
CA LYS A 139 22.60 -14.14 1.50
C LYS A 139 23.18 -13.89 0.11
N GLY A 140 24.24 -13.09 0.01
CA GLY A 140 24.92 -12.78 -1.24
C GLY A 140 24.33 -11.58 -2.00
N TRP A 141 23.12 -11.12 -1.68
CA TRP A 141 22.51 -9.99 -2.39
C TRP A 141 23.24 -8.68 -2.09
N LYS A 142 23.38 -8.37 -0.80
CA LYS A 142 24.09 -7.19 -0.34
C LYS A 142 25.54 -7.20 -0.80
N GLU A 143 26.23 -8.34 -0.69
CA GLU A 143 27.64 -8.46 -1.09
C GLU A 143 27.81 -8.23 -2.59
N SER A 144 26.94 -8.82 -3.42
CA SER A 144 26.99 -8.64 -4.87
C SER A 144 26.68 -7.21 -5.30
N PHE A 145 25.76 -6.53 -4.58
CA PHE A 145 25.44 -5.13 -4.82
C PHE A 145 26.60 -4.21 -4.43
N GLN A 146 27.18 -4.42 -3.25
CA GLN A 146 28.23 -3.56 -2.71
C GLN A 146 29.61 -3.78 -3.35
N SER A 147 29.85 -4.92 -3.99
CA SER A 147 31.17 -5.20 -4.57
C SER A 147 31.50 -4.31 -5.76
N GLY A 148 30.48 -3.82 -6.48
CA GLY A 148 30.67 -3.06 -7.72
C GLY A 148 31.19 -3.91 -8.88
N ASP A 149 31.36 -5.22 -8.69
CA ASP A 149 31.78 -6.16 -9.74
C ASP A 149 30.68 -6.43 -10.76
N GLN A 150 29.44 -6.16 -10.36
CA GLN A 150 28.25 -6.33 -11.17
C GLN A 150 27.79 -4.96 -11.70
N GLU A 151 27.35 -4.95 -12.94
CA GLU A 151 26.93 -3.72 -13.60
C GLU A 151 25.69 -3.09 -12.91
N PRO A 152 25.58 -1.75 -12.84
CA PRO A 152 24.50 -1.08 -12.11
C PRO A 152 23.08 -1.49 -12.55
N TRP A 153 22.88 -1.84 -13.82
CA TRP A 153 21.58 -2.27 -14.34
C TRP A 153 21.17 -3.70 -13.94
N VAL A 154 22.06 -4.46 -13.29
CA VAL A 154 21.75 -5.78 -12.74
C VAL A 154 20.84 -5.66 -11.52
N PHE A 155 21.05 -4.63 -10.68
CA PHE A 155 20.30 -4.41 -9.43
C PHE A 155 19.16 -3.40 -9.58
N ARG A 156 18.46 -3.42 -10.72
CA ARG A 156 17.45 -2.41 -11.10
C ARG A 156 16.60 -1.90 -9.93
N GLY A 157 16.54 -0.57 -9.81
CA GLY A 157 15.54 0.16 -9.04
C GLY A 157 15.94 0.58 -7.62
N GLY A 158 17.20 0.38 -7.20
CA GLY A 158 17.77 0.98 -5.98
C GLY A 158 16.94 0.72 -4.71
N LEU A 159 16.95 1.70 -3.78
CA LEU A 159 16.23 1.63 -2.50
C LEU A 159 14.74 1.29 -2.67
N ILE A 160 14.07 1.88 -3.67
CA ILE A 160 12.64 1.69 -3.90
C ILE A 160 12.35 0.22 -4.27
N SER A 161 13.13 -0.36 -5.18
CA SER A 161 13.03 -1.76 -5.56
C SER A 161 13.33 -2.70 -4.38
N ASP A 162 14.37 -2.38 -3.60
CA ASP A 162 14.70 -3.15 -2.39
C ASP A 162 13.55 -3.12 -1.37
N LEU A 163 12.89 -1.97 -1.16
CA LEU A 163 11.71 -1.84 -0.29
C LEU A 163 10.51 -2.62 -0.84
N GLN A 164 10.21 -2.48 -2.13
CA GLN A 164 9.07 -3.15 -2.78
C GLN A 164 9.20 -4.68 -2.72
N ARG A 165 10.41 -5.23 -2.88
CA ARG A 165 10.67 -6.67 -2.76
C ARG A 165 10.40 -7.25 -1.37
N LEU A 166 10.35 -6.41 -0.33
CA LEU A 166 10.01 -6.84 1.03
C LEU A 166 8.50 -7.05 1.21
N MET A 167 7.66 -6.48 0.34
CA MET A 167 6.22 -6.71 0.36
C MET A 167 5.91 -8.17 0.01
N PRO A 168 4.98 -8.83 0.72
CA PRO A 168 4.61 -10.22 0.46
C PRO A 168 3.61 -10.32 -0.71
N VAL A 169 4.06 -10.02 -1.92
CA VAL A 169 3.28 -10.12 -3.16
C VAL A 169 4.15 -10.75 -4.24
N ASP A 170 3.76 -11.92 -4.74
CA ASP A 170 4.46 -12.55 -5.85
C ASP A 170 4.14 -11.81 -7.17
N ALA A 171 5.13 -11.73 -8.07
CA ALA A 171 5.02 -11.05 -9.37
C ALA A 171 4.50 -9.59 -9.32
N GLY A 172 4.75 -8.84 -8.24
CA GLY A 172 4.20 -7.48 -8.03
C GLY A 172 4.77 -6.35 -8.89
N ASN A 173 5.64 -6.61 -9.87
CA ASN A 173 6.27 -5.54 -10.66
C ASN A 173 5.24 -4.61 -11.31
N ASP A 174 4.11 -5.16 -11.77
CA ASP A 174 3.00 -4.43 -12.40
C ASP A 174 2.17 -3.59 -11.40
N LEU A 175 2.10 -4.04 -10.15
CA LEU A 175 1.47 -3.32 -9.03
C LEU A 175 2.26 -2.06 -8.64
N PHE A 176 3.59 -2.11 -8.82
CA PHE A 176 4.51 -1.01 -8.52
C PHE A 176 4.80 -0.08 -9.72
N VAL A 177 4.21 -0.31 -10.90
CA VAL A 177 4.25 0.65 -12.01
C VAL A 177 3.21 1.75 -11.77
N TYR A 178 3.68 2.83 -11.14
CA TYR A 178 2.88 4.03 -10.91
C TYR A 178 3.12 5.05 -12.03
N LYS A 179 2.04 5.58 -12.61
CA LYS A 179 2.14 6.82 -13.37
C LYS A 179 2.10 7.96 -12.35
N PHE A 180 3.20 8.70 -12.24
CA PHE A 180 3.20 9.94 -11.47
C PHE A 180 2.32 10.99 -12.19
N PRO A 181 1.74 11.96 -11.46
CA PRO A 181 0.94 13.02 -12.06
C PRO A 181 1.73 13.85 -13.08
N ASP A 182 1.08 14.28 -14.17
CA ASP A 182 1.73 15.10 -15.22
C ASP A 182 2.28 16.44 -14.71
N SER A 183 1.76 16.93 -13.58
CA SER A 183 2.22 18.13 -12.89
C SER A 183 2.44 17.84 -11.41
N PRO A 184 3.49 18.41 -10.77
CA PRO A 184 3.74 18.25 -9.35
C PRO A 184 2.52 18.61 -8.49
N THR A 185 2.05 17.66 -7.68
CA THR A 185 0.91 17.84 -6.78
C THR A 185 1.36 17.84 -5.32
N VAL A 186 0.69 18.64 -4.49
CA VAL A 186 0.91 18.66 -3.03
C VAL A 186 -0.04 17.70 -2.30
N GLU A 187 -1.10 17.28 -2.99
CA GLU A 187 -2.08 16.36 -2.44
C GLU A 187 -1.60 14.92 -2.63
N TYR A 188 -1.10 14.36 -1.52
CA TYR A 188 -0.74 12.96 -1.41
C TYR A 188 -1.72 12.29 -0.47
N TYR A 189 -2.11 11.07 -0.81
CA TYR A 189 -3.05 10.28 -0.02
C TYR A 189 -2.33 9.22 0.78
N LEU A 190 -2.85 8.94 1.97
CA LEU A 190 -2.35 7.91 2.85
C LEU A 190 -3.38 6.77 2.90
N ILE A 191 -2.86 5.59 3.23
CA ILE A 191 -3.63 4.35 3.23
C ILE A 191 -3.49 3.72 4.61
N ARG A 192 -4.60 3.22 5.15
CA ARG A 192 -4.64 2.50 6.42
C ARG A 192 -5.76 1.45 6.44
N PRO A 193 -5.71 0.48 7.35
CA PRO A 193 -6.86 -0.38 7.60
C PRO A 193 -8.11 0.40 8.02
N TYR A 194 -9.26 -0.14 7.66
CA TYR A 194 -10.57 0.37 8.04
C TYR A 194 -10.78 0.34 9.56
N ASN A 195 -11.51 1.34 10.06
CA ASN A 195 -12.03 1.38 11.43
C ASN A 195 -13.56 1.55 11.35
N HIS A 196 -14.33 0.96 12.26
CA HIS A 196 -15.79 1.13 12.29
C HIS A 196 -16.27 2.59 12.37
N MET A 197 -15.45 3.51 12.89
CA MET A 197 -15.75 4.95 12.86
C MET A 197 -15.76 5.56 11.44
N ASP A 198 -15.20 4.84 10.46
CA ASP A 198 -15.09 5.27 9.07
C ASP A 198 -16.36 4.96 8.25
N GLU A 199 -17.28 4.13 8.76
CA GLU A 199 -18.44 3.59 8.03
C GLU A 199 -19.26 4.67 7.32
N GLU A 200 -19.59 5.74 8.04
CA GLU A 200 -20.37 6.86 7.49
C GLU A 200 -19.64 7.58 6.34
N GLN A 201 -18.30 7.68 6.43
CA GLN A 201 -17.50 8.28 5.35
C GLN A 201 -17.37 7.34 4.15
N VAL A 202 -17.24 6.03 4.40
CA VAL A 202 -17.23 5.00 3.36
C VAL A 202 -18.57 5.00 2.61
N PHE A 203 -19.69 5.09 3.32
CA PHE A 203 -21.01 5.26 2.71
C PHE A 203 -21.09 6.51 1.81
N LYS A 204 -20.61 7.67 2.31
CA LYS A 204 -20.56 8.90 1.50
C LYS A 204 -19.69 8.77 0.24
N VAL A 205 -18.64 7.95 0.30
CA VAL A 205 -17.79 7.68 -0.86
C VAL A 205 -18.51 6.75 -1.84
N TYR A 206 -19.14 5.67 -1.35
CA TYR A 206 -19.97 4.76 -2.16
C TYR A 206 -21.09 5.50 -2.93
N GLN A 207 -21.78 6.44 -2.27
CA GLN A 207 -22.81 7.25 -2.91
C GLN A 207 -22.31 8.15 -4.05
N LYS A 208 -21.06 8.63 -3.96
CA LYS A 208 -20.45 9.48 -5.01
C LYS A 208 -20.04 8.66 -6.23
N ILE A 209 -19.71 7.40 -5.96
CA ILE A 209 -19.15 6.40 -6.86
C ILE A 209 -20.20 5.85 -7.81
N ASP A 210 -21.30 5.32 -7.25
CA ASP A 210 -22.25 4.58 -8.03
C ASP A 210 -23.15 5.59 -8.79
N GLN A 211 -22.81 5.82 -10.06
CA GLN A 211 -23.54 6.72 -10.95
C GLN A 211 -24.98 6.24 -11.21
N ASP A 212 -25.26 4.94 -11.05
CA ASP A 212 -26.60 4.38 -11.13
C ASP A 212 -27.35 4.54 -9.79
N SER A 213 -26.65 4.49 -8.65
CA SER A 213 -27.24 4.86 -7.35
C SER A 213 -27.69 6.32 -7.30
N GLN A 214 -27.04 7.24 -8.03
CA GLN A 214 -27.40 8.66 -8.04
C GLN A 214 -28.84 8.92 -8.51
N LYS A 215 -29.43 7.97 -9.26
CA LYS A 215 -30.82 8.03 -9.76
C LYS A 215 -31.84 7.40 -8.79
N LEU A 216 -31.37 6.71 -7.74
CA LEU A 216 -32.19 6.01 -6.77
C LEU A 216 -32.53 6.91 -5.56
N THR A 217 -33.60 6.58 -4.84
CA THR A 217 -33.96 7.22 -3.56
C THR A 217 -32.99 6.81 -2.46
N GLU A 218 -32.80 7.66 -1.43
CA GLU A 218 -31.85 7.42 -0.32
C GLU A 218 -32.04 6.04 0.34
N ASP A 219 -33.28 5.61 0.61
CA ASP A 219 -33.57 4.29 1.22
C ASP A 219 -33.01 3.12 0.39
N PHE A 220 -33.00 3.23 -0.94
CA PHE A 220 -32.43 2.20 -1.82
C PHE A 220 -30.91 2.26 -1.88
N LYS A 221 -30.31 3.45 -1.70
CA LYS A 221 -28.85 3.60 -1.64
C LYS A 221 -28.29 2.97 -0.36
N GLU A 222 -28.96 3.18 0.77
CA GLU A 222 -28.62 2.54 2.04
C GLU A 222 -28.74 1.02 1.91
N LEU A 223 -29.85 0.52 1.35
CA LEU A 223 -30.02 -0.92 1.12
C LEU A 223 -28.95 -1.53 0.19
N LEU A 224 -28.55 -0.83 -0.87
CA LEU A 224 -27.49 -1.30 -1.78
C LEU A 224 -26.13 -1.33 -1.08
N PHE A 225 -25.82 -0.32 -0.27
CA PHE A 225 -24.61 -0.30 0.55
C PHE A 225 -24.60 -1.45 1.56
N ASP A 226 -25.73 -1.67 2.23
CA ASP A 226 -25.92 -2.76 3.19
C ASP A 226 -25.78 -4.14 2.55
N LEU A 227 -26.18 -4.27 1.28
CA LEU A 227 -26.06 -5.51 0.52
C LEU A 227 -24.64 -5.75 0.01
N ASN A 228 -24.00 -4.72 -0.55
CA ASN A 228 -22.77 -4.87 -1.32
C ASN A 228 -21.51 -4.63 -0.49
N ILE A 229 -21.53 -3.72 0.48
CA ILE A 229 -20.33 -3.26 1.19
C ILE A 229 -20.34 -3.62 2.68
N CYS A 230 -21.44 -3.41 3.40
CA CYS A 230 -21.54 -3.71 4.83
C CYS A 230 -21.11 -5.15 5.22
N PRO A 231 -21.35 -6.20 4.41
CA PRO A 231 -20.87 -7.53 4.74
C PRO A 231 -19.35 -7.60 4.85
N PHE A 232 -18.62 -6.85 4.02
CA PHE A 232 -17.16 -6.77 4.08
C PHE A 232 -16.70 -6.02 5.33
N LEU A 233 -17.31 -4.86 5.60
CA LEU A 233 -16.98 -4.02 6.76
C LEU A 233 -17.27 -4.72 8.09
N THR A 234 -18.28 -5.59 8.12
CA THR A 234 -18.72 -6.31 9.33
C THR A 234 -17.98 -7.63 9.51
N LEU A 235 -17.82 -8.43 8.45
CA LEU A 235 -17.29 -9.80 8.56
C LEU A 235 -15.76 -9.86 8.48
N ASN A 236 -15.13 -9.01 7.65
CA ASN A 236 -13.67 -8.99 7.46
C ASN A 236 -13.13 -7.54 7.43
N PRO A 237 -13.34 -6.74 8.51
CA PRO A 237 -12.83 -5.37 8.57
C PRO A 237 -11.29 -5.28 8.40
N GLU A 238 -10.56 -6.32 8.79
CA GLU A 238 -9.10 -6.43 8.64
C GLU A 238 -8.65 -6.57 7.18
N LEU A 239 -9.53 -7.01 6.28
CA LEU A 239 -9.30 -7.07 4.83
C LEU A 239 -9.97 -5.89 4.11
N THR A 240 -10.24 -4.82 4.84
CA THR A 240 -10.72 -3.55 4.28
C THR A 240 -9.67 -2.47 4.48
N ILE A 241 -9.33 -1.79 3.40
CA ILE A 241 -8.34 -0.72 3.37
C ILE A 241 -9.03 0.56 2.94
N VAL A 242 -8.79 1.65 3.68
CA VAL A 242 -9.30 2.98 3.37
C VAL A 242 -8.16 3.91 2.97
N MET A 243 -8.47 4.78 2.03
CA MET A 243 -7.63 5.89 1.61
C MET A 243 -8.18 7.18 2.19
N HIS A 244 -7.30 7.97 2.80
CA HIS A 244 -7.65 9.25 3.38
C HIS A 244 -6.66 10.35 2.98
N ASN A 245 -7.13 11.59 3.07
CA ASN A 245 -6.31 12.76 2.86
C ASN A 245 -5.62 13.21 4.18
N SER A 246 -4.90 14.33 4.12
CA SER A 246 -4.20 14.88 5.29
C SER A 246 -5.12 15.35 6.42
N CYS A 247 -6.43 15.47 6.18
CA CYS A 247 -7.44 15.81 7.18
C CYS A 247 -8.20 14.57 7.70
N ASP A 248 -7.75 13.36 7.37
CA ASP A 248 -8.41 12.08 7.70
C ASP A 248 -9.82 11.94 7.11
N ASN A 249 -10.12 12.69 6.05
CA ASN A 249 -11.33 12.46 5.26
C ASN A 249 -11.09 11.31 4.29
N ILE A 250 -12.00 10.35 4.28
CA ILE A 250 -11.94 9.18 3.39
C ILE A 250 -12.39 9.59 1.99
N ILE A 251 -11.62 9.12 1.02
CA ILE A 251 -11.79 9.45 -0.40
C ILE A 251 -11.87 8.22 -1.29
N GLY A 252 -11.59 7.04 -0.74
CA GLY A 252 -11.67 5.76 -1.43
C GLY A 252 -11.50 4.62 -0.44
N TYR A 253 -11.98 3.44 -0.84
CA TYR A 253 -11.83 2.22 -0.08
C TYR A 253 -11.63 1.04 -1.02
N ALA A 254 -11.13 -0.06 -0.47
CA ALA A 254 -11.06 -1.34 -1.16
C ALA A 254 -11.32 -2.45 -0.13
N CYS A 255 -12.19 -3.38 -0.49
CA CYS A 255 -12.62 -4.46 0.38
C CYS A 255 -12.20 -5.80 -0.21
N ALA A 256 -11.82 -6.74 0.64
CA ALA A 256 -11.59 -8.11 0.23
C ALA A 256 -12.20 -9.09 1.24
N VAL A 257 -12.53 -10.27 0.74
CA VAL A 257 -12.70 -11.49 1.51
C VAL A 257 -11.62 -12.45 1.04
N VAL A 258 -11.31 -13.49 1.82
CA VAL A 258 -10.38 -14.53 1.37
C VAL A 258 -10.76 -14.99 -0.04
N ASP A 259 -9.79 -14.92 -0.95
CA ASP A 259 -9.86 -15.25 -2.38
C ASP A 259 -10.76 -14.35 -3.27
N CYS A 260 -11.38 -13.29 -2.74
CA CYS A 260 -12.22 -12.36 -3.52
C CYS A 260 -11.90 -10.89 -3.21
N ILE A 261 -11.61 -10.08 -4.24
CA ILE A 261 -11.45 -8.63 -4.08
C ILE A 261 -12.63 -7.92 -4.70
N LEU A 262 -13.38 -7.20 -3.87
CA LEU A 262 -14.41 -6.27 -4.32
C LEU A 262 -13.84 -4.86 -4.33
N LYS A 263 -13.68 -4.35 -5.55
CA LYS A 263 -13.46 -2.93 -5.79
C LYS A 263 -14.84 -2.33 -6.03
N ASP A 264 -15.25 -1.44 -5.15
CA ASP A 264 -16.21 -0.41 -5.53
C ASP A 264 -15.41 0.87 -5.78
N ASP A 265 -15.09 1.05 -7.07
CA ASP A 265 -14.89 2.31 -7.76
C ASP A 265 -14.04 3.39 -7.10
N LEU A 266 -12.74 3.23 -7.30
CA LEU A 266 -11.78 4.27 -7.03
C LEU A 266 -11.88 5.40 -8.06
N ILE A 267 -12.69 6.42 -7.75
CA ILE A 267 -12.84 7.67 -8.53
C ILE A 267 -11.49 8.38 -8.77
N LEU A 268 -10.45 8.12 -7.96
CA LEU A 268 -9.18 8.83 -8.06
C LEU A 268 -8.01 7.93 -8.44
N ASN A 269 -7.56 8.08 -9.69
CA ASN A 269 -6.25 7.69 -10.23
C ASN A 269 -5.84 6.21 -10.07
N SER A 270 -5.62 5.54 -11.21
CA SER A 270 -5.14 4.15 -11.30
C SER A 270 -3.91 3.84 -10.41
N SER A 271 -3.03 4.83 -10.19
CA SER A 271 -1.86 4.68 -9.33
C SER A 271 -2.20 4.44 -7.85
N ILE A 272 -3.23 5.07 -7.32
CA ILE A 272 -3.54 4.97 -5.89
C ILE A 272 -4.35 3.71 -5.61
N ALA A 273 -5.24 3.36 -6.54
CA ALA A 273 -5.94 2.10 -6.49
C ALA A 273 -4.98 0.89 -6.49
N LYS A 274 -3.91 0.95 -7.30
CA LYS A 274 -2.81 -0.02 -7.24
C LYS A 274 -2.21 -0.15 -5.84
N GLN A 275 -2.00 0.96 -5.13
CA GLN A 275 -1.40 0.94 -3.79
C GLN A 275 -2.30 0.19 -2.79
N MET A 276 -3.60 0.48 -2.74
CA MET A 276 -4.52 -0.23 -1.83
C MET A 276 -4.64 -1.72 -2.18
N VAL A 277 -4.76 -2.04 -3.47
CA VAL A 277 -4.80 -3.43 -3.93
C VAL A 277 -3.49 -4.14 -3.55
N THR A 278 -2.34 -3.48 -3.64
CA THR A 278 -1.04 -4.06 -3.22
C THR A 278 -1.05 -4.43 -1.74
N VAL A 279 -1.58 -3.55 -0.87
CA VAL A 279 -1.70 -3.82 0.57
C VAL A 279 -2.67 -4.97 0.82
N LEU A 280 -3.82 -5.00 0.14
CA LEU A 280 -4.79 -6.08 0.25
C LEU A 280 -4.24 -7.43 -0.20
N LEU A 281 -3.55 -7.50 -1.34
CA LEU A 281 -2.91 -8.71 -1.82
C LEU A 281 -1.84 -9.18 -0.82
N ALA A 282 -1.05 -8.25 -0.27
CA ALA A 282 -0.08 -8.56 0.77
C ALA A 282 -0.73 -9.12 2.04
N ALA A 283 -1.87 -8.57 2.46
CA ALA A 283 -2.65 -9.06 3.60
C ALA A 283 -3.24 -10.46 3.34
N LEU A 284 -3.80 -10.68 2.15
CA LEU A 284 -4.35 -11.97 1.72
C LEU A 284 -3.27 -13.05 1.63
N ARG A 285 -2.10 -12.71 1.04
CA ARG A 285 -0.93 -13.59 0.98
C ARG A 285 -0.47 -14.00 2.37
N SER A 286 -0.43 -13.01 3.27
CA SER A 286 -0.05 -13.21 4.67
C SER A 286 -1.05 -14.08 5.44
N ASN A 287 -2.31 -14.13 4.99
CA ASN A 287 -3.35 -15.05 5.47
C ASN A 287 -3.34 -16.42 4.80
N GLY A 288 -2.40 -16.70 3.91
CA GLY A 288 -2.25 -17.99 3.25
C GLY A 288 -3.07 -18.17 1.97
N SER A 289 -3.65 -17.09 1.42
CA SER A 289 -4.18 -17.10 0.06
C SER A 289 -3.02 -17.04 -0.96
N PHE A 290 -3.24 -17.59 -2.15
CA PHE A 290 -2.28 -17.62 -3.27
C PHE A 290 -2.88 -17.03 -4.55
N GLY A 291 -4.10 -16.50 -4.46
CA GLY A 291 -4.81 -15.97 -5.60
C GLY A 291 -6.14 -15.33 -5.22
N VAL A 292 -6.59 -14.41 -6.05
CA VAL A 292 -7.86 -13.71 -5.88
C VAL A 292 -8.62 -13.72 -7.19
N HIS A 293 -9.93 -13.64 -7.08
CA HIS A 293 -10.80 -13.35 -8.21
C HIS A 293 -11.67 -12.12 -7.93
N VAL A 294 -12.22 -11.57 -9.00
CA VAL A 294 -13.27 -10.55 -8.99
C VAL A 294 -14.32 -10.96 -10.01
N CYS A 295 -15.59 -10.74 -9.66
CA CYS A 295 -16.71 -10.86 -10.58
C CYS A 295 -17.17 -9.45 -11.01
N LEU A 296 -17.23 -9.20 -12.31
CA LEU A 296 -17.61 -7.93 -12.90
C LEU A 296 -18.76 -8.14 -13.88
N ASN A 297 -19.56 -7.09 -14.10
CA ASN A 297 -20.55 -7.08 -15.17
C ASN A 297 -19.85 -6.80 -16.51
N ASP A 298 -20.08 -7.62 -17.55
CA ASP A 298 -19.47 -7.51 -18.90
C ASP A 298 -19.81 -6.17 -19.59
N VAL A 299 -20.83 -5.46 -19.10
CA VAL A 299 -21.21 -4.13 -19.61
C VAL A 299 -20.26 -3.01 -19.14
N GLN A 300 -19.52 -3.21 -18.03
CA GLN A 300 -18.62 -2.20 -17.42
C GLN A 300 -17.18 -2.32 -17.94
N CYS A 301 -16.98 -1.98 -19.22
CA CYS A 301 -15.68 -2.11 -19.89
C CYS A 301 -14.51 -1.38 -19.17
N GLY A 302 -14.78 -0.27 -18.48
CA GLY A 302 -13.77 0.49 -17.74
C GLY A 302 -13.17 -0.26 -16.54
N ASP A 303 -13.95 -1.11 -15.87
CA ASP A 303 -13.48 -1.89 -14.73
C ASP A 303 -12.64 -3.08 -15.18
N ILE A 304 -13.02 -3.71 -16.28
CA ILE A 304 -12.25 -4.80 -16.89
C ILE A 304 -10.83 -4.32 -17.22
N ASP A 305 -10.72 -3.20 -17.95
CA ASP A 305 -9.42 -2.61 -18.33
C ASP A 305 -8.56 -2.25 -17.11
N PHE A 306 -9.19 -1.84 -16.01
CA PHE A 306 -8.50 -1.53 -14.77
C PHE A 306 -7.87 -2.78 -14.16
N TYR A 307 -8.65 -3.86 -14.01
CA TYR A 307 -8.15 -5.12 -13.45
C TYR A 307 -7.11 -5.80 -14.34
N LEU A 308 -7.25 -5.71 -15.66
CA LEU A 308 -6.20 -6.17 -16.60
C LEU A 308 -4.87 -5.42 -16.39
N LYS A 309 -4.92 -4.10 -16.13
CA LYS A 309 -3.71 -3.30 -15.78
C LYS A 309 -3.13 -3.61 -14.40
N LEU A 310 -3.92 -4.24 -13.54
CA LEU A 310 -3.49 -4.84 -12.27
C LEU A 310 -3.05 -6.30 -12.44
N GLY A 311 -2.84 -6.78 -13.67
CA GLY A 311 -2.37 -8.13 -13.95
C GLY A 311 -3.37 -9.25 -13.65
N PHE A 312 -4.65 -8.92 -13.49
CA PHE A 312 -5.70 -9.94 -13.50
C PHE A 312 -5.89 -10.45 -14.91
N ASN A 313 -6.23 -11.73 -15.04
CA ASN A 313 -6.53 -12.38 -16.30
C ASN A 313 -7.96 -12.91 -16.28
N GLU A 314 -8.61 -12.93 -17.44
CA GLU A 314 -9.93 -13.55 -17.58
C GLU A 314 -9.85 -15.06 -17.33
N ILE A 315 -10.61 -15.53 -16.34
CA ILE A 315 -10.72 -16.96 -16.00
C ILE A 315 -11.96 -17.55 -16.69
N PHE A 316 -13.08 -16.82 -16.64
CA PHE A 316 -14.36 -17.30 -17.13
C PHE A 316 -15.28 -16.14 -17.49
N ARG A 317 -16.14 -16.34 -18.50
CA ARG A 317 -17.16 -15.39 -18.94
C ARG A 317 -18.49 -16.10 -19.10
N ASP A 318 -19.48 -15.59 -18.37
CA ASP A 318 -20.87 -16.03 -18.43
C ASP A 318 -21.65 -15.08 -19.34
N ASN A 319 -21.88 -15.53 -20.58
CA ASN A 319 -22.61 -14.74 -21.57
C ASN A 319 -24.10 -14.62 -21.26
N ASP A 320 -24.68 -15.55 -20.48
CA ASP A 320 -26.12 -15.56 -20.19
C ASP A 320 -26.46 -14.50 -19.14
N ASN A 321 -25.60 -14.34 -18.12
CA ASN A 321 -25.76 -13.34 -17.06
C ASN A 321 -24.94 -12.07 -17.28
N SER A 322 -24.21 -11.97 -18.40
CA SER A 322 -23.28 -10.86 -18.68
C SER A 322 -22.28 -10.64 -17.54
N LEU A 323 -21.66 -11.71 -17.04
CA LEU A 323 -20.66 -11.65 -15.97
C LEU A 323 -19.29 -12.11 -16.48
N ILE A 324 -18.23 -11.44 -16.01
CA ILE A 324 -16.84 -11.84 -16.23
C ILE A 324 -16.16 -12.07 -14.90
N TYR A 325 -15.44 -13.18 -14.82
CA TYR A 325 -14.57 -13.53 -13.70
C TYR A 325 -13.13 -13.30 -14.11
N LEU A 326 -12.47 -12.34 -13.46
CA LEU A 326 -11.04 -12.10 -13.60
C LEU A 326 -10.34 -12.64 -12.35
N GLY A 327 -9.10 -13.12 -12.48
CA GLY A 327 -8.31 -13.47 -11.31
C GLY A 327 -6.81 -13.33 -11.49
N ARG A 328 -6.12 -13.30 -10.36
CA ARG A 328 -4.68 -13.07 -10.24
C ARG A 328 -4.10 -14.05 -9.23
N GLN A 329 -2.99 -14.68 -9.58
CA GLN A 329 -2.13 -15.42 -8.64
C GLN A 329 -1.05 -14.49 -8.10
N PHE A 330 -0.71 -14.61 -6.81
CA PHE A 330 0.28 -13.77 -6.12
C PHE A 330 0.80 -14.43 -4.84
#